data_AF-A0A2D9QTA7-F1
#
_entry.id   AF-A0A2D9QTA7-F1
#
_cell.length_a   1.000
_cell.length_b   1.000
_cell.length_c   1.000
_cell.angle_alpha   90.00
_cell.angle_beta   90.00
_cell.angle_gamma   90.00
#
_symmetry.space_group_name_H-M   'P 1'
#
loop_
_entity.id
_entity.type
_entity.pdbx_description
1 polymer ?
#
loop_
_entity_poly.entity_id
_entity_poly.type
_entity_poly.pdbx_seq_one_letter_code
_entity_poly.pdbx_strand_id
1 'polypeptide(L)' 'IGTHIHGNGANIDNYETMDQRLLVPSTCFSIEPGIYLNDFGVRTEIDVFLAYQGKGGAKVTTVPVQNQILRLL' A
#
# COMPACT_ATOMS: atom_id res chain seq x y z
N ILE A 1 2.51 3.49 7.60
CA ILE A 1 1.89 2.40 8.37
C ILE A 1 2.80 1.99 9.52
N GLY A 2 2.30 1.96 10.76
CA GLY A 2 3.05 1.62 11.97
C GLY A 2 2.53 2.38 13.18
N THR A 3 3.40 2.67 14.17
CA THR A 3 3.06 3.59 15.28
C THR A 3 2.94 5.05 14.82
N HIS A 4 3.42 5.36 13.62
CA HIS A 4 3.21 6.61 12.91
C HIS A 4 2.50 6.34 11.58
N ILE A 5 1.76 7.33 11.09
CA ILE A 5 1.04 7.26 9.81
C ILE A 5 1.98 6.91 8.65
N HIS A 6 3.19 7.49 8.60
CA HIS A 6 4.25 7.15 7.65
C HIS A 6 5.44 6.58 8.42
N GLY A 7 5.83 5.35 8.09
CA GLY A 7 6.92 4.65 8.79
C GLY A 7 8.27 4.96 8.17
N ASN A 8 9.35 4.73 8.91
CA ASN A 8 10.72 4.91 8.42
C ASN A 8 11.23 3.72 7.56
N GLY A 9 10.35 2.76 7.25
CA GLY A 9 10.66 1.61 6.39
C GLY A 9 10.76 1.99 4.91
N ALA A 10 11.00 0.99 4.06
CA ALA A 10 11.00 1.15 2.62
C ALA A 10 9.60 1.58 2.13
N ASN A 11 9.57 2.54 1.20
CA ASN A 11 8.37 2.99 0.52
C ASN A 11 8.32 2.35 -0.87
N ILE A 12 7.12 2.16 -1.42
CA ILE A 12 6.94 1.71 -2.81
C ILE A 12 6.99 2.95 -3.71
N ASP A 13 8.18 3.51 -3.88
CA ASP A 13 8.38 4.78 -4.56
C ASP A 13 9.49 4.69 -5.62
N ASN A 14 9.16 5.20 -6.80
CA ASN A 14 10.10 5.52 -7.87
C ASN A 14 9.62 6.75 -8.67
N TYR A 15 8.79 7.59 -8.05
CA TYR A 15 8.25 8.81 -8.63
C TYR A 15 8.86 10.05 -7.97
N GLU A 16 8.77 10.15 -6.63
CA GLU A 16 9.40 11.24 -5.88
C GLU A 16 10.86 10.93 -5.60
N THR A 17 11.14 9.71 -5.16
CA THR A 17 12.47 9.17 -4.91
C THR A 17 12.57 7.75 -5.47
N MET A 18 13.68 7.41 -6.12
CA MET A 18 14.01 6.00 -6.39
C MET A 18 14.40 5.33 -5.06
N ASP A 19 13.43 4.79 -4.34
CA ASP A 19 13.69 4.17 -3.04
C ASP A 19 14.39 2.81 -3.22
N GLN A 20 15.68 2.79 -2.90
CA GLN A 20 16.53 1.60 -3.01
C GLN A 20 16.54 0.74 -1.74
N ARG A 21 15.78 1.12 -0.69
CA ARG A 21 15.71 0.32 0.53
C ARG A 21 15.02 -1.01 0.24
N LEU A 22 15.55 -2.07 0.84
CA LEU A 22 14.99 -3.41 0.68
C LEU A 22 13.70 -3.56 1.49
N LEU A 23 12.73 -4.30 0.94
CA LEU A 23 11.59 -4.78 1.71
C LEU A 23 12.05 -5.84 2.71
N VAL A 24 11.91 -5.55 4.01
CA VAL A 24 12.36 -6.43 5.10
C VAL A 24 11.14 -7.14 5.72
N PRO A 25 11.20 -8.46 5.99
CA PRO A 25 10.13 -9.14 6.71
C PRO A 25 9.79 -8.49 8.06
N SER A 26 8.55 -8.68 8.50
CA SER A 26 7.96 -8.06 9.70
C SER A 26 7.80 -6.54 9.62
N THR A 27 7.64 -6.01 8.40
CA THR A 27 7.31 -4.60 8.14
C THR A 27 5.95 -4.48 7.44
N CYS A 28 5.38 -3.28 7.47
CA CYS A 28 4.13 -2.96 6.78
C CYS A 28 4.32 -1.76 5.87
N PHE A 29 3.61 -1.76 4.73
CA PHE A 29 3.56 -0.65 3.78
C PHE A 29 2.20 -0.64 3.06
N SER A 30 1.80 0.52 2.55
CA SER A 30 0.59 0.67 1.75
C SER A 30 0.90 0.35 0.29
N ILE A 31 -0.10 -0.17 -0.41
CA ILE A 31 -0.18 -0.12 -1.87
C ILE A 31 -1.35 0.77 -2.21
N GLU A 32 -1.05 1.98 -2.68
CA GLU A 32 -2.04 3.04 -2.80
C GLU A 32 -2.01 3.81 -4.15
N PRO A 33 -2.04 3.11 -5.30
CA PRO A 33 -2.04 3.79 -6.59
C PRO A 33 -3.30 4.66 -6.75
N GLY A 34 -3.11 5.85 -7.31
CA GLY A 34 -4.19 6.78 -7.61
C GLY A 34 -4.07 7.40 -9.00
N ILE A 35 -5.21 7.79 -9.56
CA ILE A 35 -5.32 8.56 -10.80
C ILE A 35 -6.07 9.83 -10.47
N TYR A 36 -5.48 10.97 -10.83
CA TYR A 36 -6.02 12.30 -10.54
C TYR A 36 -6.23 13.04 -11.86
N LEU A 37 -7.50 13.36 -12.16
CA LEU A 37 -7.93 14.17 -13.28
C LEU A 37 -8.24 15.59 -12.78
N ASN A 38 -8.57 16.51 -13.70
CA ASN A 38 -8.86 17.90 -13.34
C ASN A 38 -10.04 18.02 -12.36
N ASP A 39 -11.10 17.24 -12.58
CA ASP A 39 -12.36 17.40 -11.83
C ASP A 39 -12.48 16.41 -10.64
N PHE A 40 -11.77 15.29 -10.68
CA PHE A 40 -11.79 14.29 -9.62
C PHE A 40 -10.55 13.41 -9.62
N GLY A 41 -10.30 12.74 -8.49
CA GLY A 41 -9.30 11.70 -8.38
C GLY A 41 -9.85 10.46 -7.68
N VAL A 42 -9.23 9.33 -7.96
CA VAL A 42 -9.52 8.06 -7.31
C VAL A 42 -8.23 7.43 -6.84
N ARG A 43 -8.24 6.88 -5.63
CA ARG A 43 -7.15 6.10 -5.06
C ARG A 43 -7.75 4.89 -4.36
N THR A 44 -7.13 3.74 -4.54
CA THR A 44 -7.43 2.54 -3.77
C THR A 44 -6.23 2.26 -2.89
N GLU A 45 -6.45 2.02 -1.61
CA GLU A 45 -5.38 1.75 -0.65
C GLU A 45 -5.63 0.41 0.03
N ILE A 46 -4.57 -0.40 0.12
CA ILE A 46 -4.53 -1.60 0.95
C ILE A 46 -3.26 -1.58 1.80
N ASP A 47 -3.36 -2.15 2.99
CA ASP A 47 -2.22 -2.39 3.86
C ASP A 47 -1.65 -3.78 3.59
N VAL A 48 -0.33 -3.87 3.48
CA VAL A 48 0.40 -5.12 3.29
C VAL A 48 1.33 -5.35 4.48
N PHE A 49 1.21 -6.52 5.11
CA PHE A 49 2.19 -7.06 6.04
C PHE A 49 3.12 -8.03 5.31
N LEU A 50 4.42 -7.78 5.33
CA LEU A 50 5.40 -8.70 4.74
C LEU A 50 5.88 -9.71 5.77
N ALA A 51 5.32 -10.92 5.77
CA ALA A 51 5.86 -12.03 6.55
C ALA A 51 7.13 -12.60 5.90
N TYR A 52 7.90 -13.37 6.67
CA TYR A 52 8.98 -14.19 6.11
C TYR A 52 8.42 -15.13 5.01
N GLN A 53 9.22 -15.43 3.98
CA GLN A 53 8.77 -16.24 2.83
C GLN A 53 8.16 -17.58 3.26
N GLY A 54 8.80 -18.32 4.17
CA GLY A 54 8.28 -19.58 4.73
C GLY A 54 7.08 -19.43 5.69
N LYS A 55 6.62 -18.20 5.96
CA LYS A 55 5.49 -17.88 6.85
C LYS A 55 4.34 -17.16 6.12
N GLY A 56 4.32 -17.26 4.79
CA GLY A 56 3.24 -16.78 3.94
C GLY A 56 3.52 -15.48 3.18
N GLY A 57 4.76 -14.96 3.19
CA GLY A 57 5.17 -13.84 2.34
C GLY A 57 4.33 -12.56 2.55
N ALA A 58 4.05 -11.84 1.46
CA ALA A 58 3.23 -10.64 1.50
C ALA A 58 1.75 -10.98 1.76
N LYS A 59 1.14 -10.31 2.73
CA LYS A 59 -0.25 -10.52 3.14
C LYS A 59 -1.01 -9.20 3.12
N VAL A 60 -2.09 -9.15 2.37
CA VAL A 60 -3.03 -8.01 2.41
C VAL A 60 -3.85 -8.09 3.70
N THR A 61 -3.85 -7.01 4.49
CA THR A 61 -4.55 -6.97 5.79
C THR A 61 -5.80 -6.10 5.77
N THR A 62 -5.97 -5.24 4.79
CA THR A 62 -7.21 -4.50 4.56
C THR A 62 -8.22 -5.41 3.85
N VAL A 63 -9.11 -6.02 4.63
CA VAL A 63 -10.15 -6.94 4.12
C VAL A 63 -11.54 -6.54 4.61
N PRO A 64 -12.57 -6.58 3.74
CA PRO A 64 -12.53 -6.98 2.33
C PRO A 64 -11.87 -5.91 1.45
N VAL A 65 -11.19 -6.36 0.38
CA VAL A 65 -10.63 -5.44 -0.62
C VAL A 65 -11.76 -4.86 -1.47
N GLN A 66 -11.68 -3.56 -1.78
CA GLN A 66 -12.59 -2.91 -2.70
C GLN A 66 -12.35 -3.42 -4.13
N ASN A 67 -13.36 -4.05 -4.74
CA ASN A 67 -13.28 -4.62 -6.09
C ASN A 67 -14.16 -3.90 -7.13
N GLN A 68 -14.95 -2.90 -6.70
CA GLN A 68 -15.82 -2.16 -7.58
C GLN A 68 -16.04 -0.73 -7.08
N ILE A 69 -16.42 0.14 -8.00
CA ILE A 69 -16.99 1.45 -7.69
C ILE A 69 -18.49 1.26 -7.62
N LEU A 70 -19.07 1.48 -6.44
CA LEU A 70 -20.52 1.47 -6.29
C LEU A 70 -21.08 2.79 -6.78
N ARG A 71 -21.91 2.74 -7.83
CA ARG A 71 -22.66 3.91 -8.27
C ARG A 71 -23.78 4.17 -7.25
N LEU A 72 -23.81 5.38 -6.70
CA LEU A 72 -24.85 5.83 -5.78
C LEU A 72 -25.97 6.54 -6.56
N LEU A 73 -26.70 5.81 -7.41
CA LEU A 73 -27.93 6.25 -8.09
C LEU A 73 -28.77 5.04 -8.49
#